data_AF-A0A962WGB5-F1
#
_entry.id   AF-A0A962WGB5-F1
#
_cell.length_a   1.000
_cell.length_b   1.000
_cell.length_c   1.000
_cell.angle_alpha   90.00
_cell.angle_beta   90.00
_cell.angle_gamma   90.00
#
_symmetry.space_group_name_H-M   'P 1'
#
loop_
_entity.id
_entity.type
_entity.pdbx_description
1 polymer ?
#
loop_
_entity_poly.entity_id
_entity_poly.type
_entity_poly.pdbx_seq_one_letter_code
_entity_poly.pdbx_strand_id
1 'polypeptide(L)'
;MRIVEIREQTHPIASEIRNAYIDFSAMTCSLVAVVTDVIRDGRPVVGYGFNSNGRYSPGPLLRDRFIPRLQSAAPDSLLDDAGENLDPHRIWAAMMANEKPGGHGERSVAVGVVDMAVWERV
;
A
#
# COMPACT_ATOMS: atom_id res chain seq x y z
N MET A 1 -5.42 18.52 4.22
CA MET A 1 -5.58 17.13 4.71
C MET A 1 -4.26 16.40 4.62
N ARG A 2 -4.10 15.24 5.29
CA ARG A 2 -2.85 14.45 5.23
C ARG A 2 -3.06 12.99 5.58
N ILE A 3 -2.09 12.17 5.19
CA ILE A 3 -1.91 10.82 5.72
C ILE A 3 -1.34 10.96 7.15
N VAL A 4 -2.04 10.38 8.13
CA VAL A 4 -1.65 10.39 9.54
C VAL A 4 -0.86 9.13 9.88
N GLU A 5 -1.26 8.00 9.29
CA GLU A 5 -0.66 6.70 9.57
C GLU A 5 -0.85 5.76 8.37
N ILE A 6 0.11 4.87 8.14
CA ILE A 6 -0.06 3.73 7.24
C ILE A 6 0.24 2.47 8.03
N ARG A 7 -0.74 1.57 8.10
CA ARG A 7 -0.63 0.28 8.80
C ARG A 7 -0.50 -0.83 7.77
N GLU A 8 0.27 -1.86 8.10
CA GLU A 8 0.36 -3.10 7.33
C GLU A 8 0.21 -4.28 8.28
N GLN A 9 -0.53 -5.29 7.85
CA GLN A 9 -0.56 -6.58 8.52
C GLN A 9 -0.61 -7.72 7.52
N THR A 10 0.17 -8.76 7.77
CA THR A 10 0.16 -9.99 6.99
C THR A 10 -0.94 -10.92 7.47
N HIS A 11 -1.75 -11.43 6.54
CA HIS A 11 -2.80 -12.40 6.80
C HIS A 11 -2.57 -13.70 6.01
N PRO A 12 -2.77 -14.88 6.64
CA PRO A 12 -2.75 -16.14 5.92
C PRO A 12 -4.02 -16.30 5.07
N ILE A 13 -3.83 -16.75 3.84
CA ILE A 13 -4.90 -17.21 2.93
C ILE A 13 -4.63 -18.65 2.49
N ALA A 14 -3.97 -19.40 3.38
CA ALA A 14 -3.49 -20.74 3.14
C ALA A 14 -4.63 -21.75 2.99
N SER A 15 -4.47 -22.69 2.05
CA SER A 15 -5.39 -23.82 1.86
C SER A 15 -4.73 -24.96 1.08
N GLU A 16 -5.39 -26.13 1.04
CA GLU A 16 -4.89 -27.35 0.37
C GLU A 16 -5.02 -27.32 -1.17
N ILE A 17 -5.47 -26.20 -1.76
CA ILE A 17 -5.64 -26.11 -3.21
C ILE A 17 -4.28 -26.05 -3.92
N ARG A 18 -4.24 -26.59 -5.14
CA ARG A 18 -3.05 -26.56 -6.00
C ARG A 18 -3.42 -26.31 -7.45
N ASN A 19 -2.48 -25.76 -8.20
CA ASN A 19 -2.54 -25.68 -9.66
C ASN A 19 -1.32 -26.40 -10.26
N ALA A 20 -1.07 -26.23 -11.57
CA ALA A 20 0.03 -26.90 -12.27
C ALA A 20 1.44 -26.46 -11.83
N TYR A 21 1.57 -25.36 -11.07
CA TYR A 21 2.87 -24.77 -10.69
C TYR A 21 3.09 -24.69 -9.18
N ILE A 22 2.05 -24.36 -8.39
CA ILE A 22 2.15 -24.11 -6.95
C ILE A 22 1.00 -24.74 -6.17
N ASP A 23 1.23 -25.00 -4.89
CA ASP A 23 0.18 -25.17 -3.88
C ASP A 23 0.05 -23.90 -3.03
N PHE A 24 -1.05 -23.79 -2.28
CA PHE A 24 -1.40 -22.62 -1.48
C PHE A 24 -1.19 -22.84 0.02
N SER A 25 -0.48 -23.90 0.44
CA SER A 25 -0.36 -24.29 1.86
C SER A 25 0.31 -23.23 2.74
N ALA A 26 1.12 -22.34 2.15
CA ALA A 26 1.80 -21.26 2.85
C ALA A 26 1.40 -19.84 2.37
N MET A 27 0.32 -19.73 1.59
CA MET A 27 -0.02 -18.46 0.92
C MET A 27 -0.44 -17.37 1.91
N THR A 28 0.05 -16.15 1.67
CA THR A 28 -0.27 -14.97 2.48
C THR A 28 -0.60 -13.77 1.60
N CYS A 29 -1.23 -12.74 2.18
CA CYS A 29 -1.36 -11.40 1.62
C CYS A 29 -1.09 -10.34 2.70
N SER A 30 -0.70 -9.13 2.29
CA SER A 30 -0.72 -7.95 3.15
C SER A 30 -2.07 -7.25 3.03
N LEU A 31 -2.60 -6.79 4.17
CA LEU A 31 -3.63 -5.78 4.27
C LEU A 31 -2.98 -4.45 4.68
N VAL A 32 -3.27 -3.38 3.96
CA VAL A 32 -2.80 -2.03 4.25
C VAL A 32 -3.99 -1.13 4.57
N ALA A 33 -3.79 -0.23 5.53
CA ALA A 33 -4.72 0.86 5.83
C ALA A 33 -3.99 2.20 5.78
N VAL A 34 -4.44 3.12 4.92
CA VAL A 34 -3.96 4.50 4.81
C VAL A 34 -4.94 5.39 5.56
N VAL A 35 -4.56 5.81 6.77
CA VAL A 35 -5.39 6.60 7.68
C VAL A 35 -5.15 8.07 7.43
N THR A 36 -6.23 8.85 7.31
CA THR A 36 -6.17 10.29 7.04
C THR A 36 -6.76 11.10 8.19
N ASP A 37 -6.52 12.42 8.20
CA ASP A 37 -7.13 13.35 9.16
C ASP A 37 -8.53 13.83 8.75
N VAL A 38 -9.04 13.38 7.60
CA VAL A 38 -10.37 13.74 7.11
C VAL A 38 -11.44 12.98 7.88
N ILE A 39 -12.42 13.71 8.43
CA ILE A 39 -13.58 13.11 9.11
C ILE A 39 -14.82 13.15 8.20
N ARG A 40 -15.46 12.00 8.00
CA ARG A 40 -16.77 11.85 7.34
C ARG A 40 -17.67 11.01 8.24
N ASP A 41 -18.92 11.44 8.43
CA ASP A 41 -19.89 10.78 9.30
C ASP A 41 -19.36 10.47 10.72
N GLY A 42 -18.56 11.39 11.27
CA GLY A 42 -17.96 11.25 12.60
C GLY A 42 -16.80 10.26 12.71
N ARG A 43 -16.30 9.72 11.59
CA ARG A 43 -15.19 8.76 11.56
C ARG A 43 -14.06 9.21 10.63
N PRO A 44 -12.79 8.86 10.92
CA PRO A 44 -11.69 9.13 10.00
C PRO A 44 -11.88 8.34 8.70
N VAL A 45 -11.58 9.00 7.57
CA VAL A 45 -11.52 8.35 6.27
C VAL A 45 -10.23 7.53 6.20
N VAL A 46 -10.40 6.23 5.94
CA VAL A 46 -9.32 5.26 5.82
C VAL A 46 -9.48 4.55 4.49
N GLY A 47 -8.42 4.54 3.68
CA GLY A 47 -8.36 3.71 2.49
C GLY A 47 -7.70 2.37 2.80
N TYR A 48 -8.17 1.30 2.17
CA TYR A 48 -7.73 -0.07 2.37
C TYR A 48 -7.23 -0.70 1.07
N GLY A 49 -6.23 -1.56 1.21
CA GLY A 49 -5.69 -2.29 0.08
C GLY A 49 -5.22 -3.66 0.52
N PHE A 50 -5.33 -4.65 -0.36
CA PHE A 50 -4.69 -5.94 -0.19
C PHE A 50 -4.09 -6.44 -1.50
N ASN A 51 -3.05 -7.26 -1.44
CA ASN A 51 -2.52 -7.89 -2.65
C ASN A 51 -3.23 -9.20 -3.00
N SER A 52 -3.38 -9.48 -4.29
CA SER A 52 -3.93 -10.74 -4.79
C SER A 52 -3.07 -11.95 -4.40
N ASN A 53 -3.66 -13.14 -4.52
CA ASN A 53 -3.00 -14.40 -4.23
C ASN A 53 -1.81 -14.70 -5.17
N GLY A 54 -0.92 -15.60 -4.74
CA GLY A 54 0.15 -16.16 -5.58
C GLY A 54 1.51 -15.45 -5.45
N ARG A 55 1.58 -14.27 -4.84
CA ARG A 55 2.84 -13.51 -4.66
C ARG A 55 3.25 -13.28 -3.20
N TYR A 56 2.51 -13.85 -2.26
CA TYR A 56 2.73 -13.72 -0.81
C TYR A 56 2.65 -12.27 -0.32
N SER A 57 2.70 -12.08 0.99
CA SER A 57 2.77 -10.76 1.62
C SER A 57 4.13 -10.09 1.37
N PRO A 58 4.16 -8.83 0.90
CA PRO A 58 5.36 -8.01 0.84
C PRO A 58 5.60 -7.18 2.13
N GLY A 59 5.05 -7.57 3.28
CA GLY A 59 5.06 -6.81 4.54
C GLY A 59 6.41 -6.17 4.92
N PRO A 60 7.54 -6.89 4.90
CA PRO A 60 8.86 -6.29 5.16
C PRO A 60 9.23 -5.17 4.17
N LEU A 61 8.93 -5.31 2.87
CA LEU A 61 9.19 -4.25 1.90
C LEU A 61 8.36 -2.99 2.19
N LEU A 62 7.11 -3.18 2.63
CA LEU A 62 6.24 -2.08 3.05
C LEU A 62 6.84 -1.36 4.26
N ARG A 63 7.10 -2.10 5.34
CA ARG A 63 7.54 -1.55 6.63
C ARG A 63 8.97 -0.99 6.59
N ASP A 64 9.86 -1.60 5.83
CA ASP A 64 11.28 -1.23 5.84
C ASP A 64 11.63 -0.20 4.76
N ARG A 65 10.73 0.03 3.79
CA ARG A 65 11.06 0.86 2.62
C ARG A 65 9.96 1.82 2.19
N PHE A 66 8.79 1.32 1.79
CA PHE A 66 7.81 2.16 1.09
C PHE A 66 7.00 3.04 2.05
N ILE A 67 6.56 2.50 3.18
CA ILE A 67 5.85 3.26 4.22
C ILE A 67 6.75 4.36 4.81
N PRO A 68 8.01 4.08 5.21
CA PRO A 68 8.91 5.12 5.71
C PRO A 68 9.15 6.26 4.71
N ARG A 69 9.22 5.98 3.40
CA ARG A 69 9.36 7.02 2.36
C ARG A 69 8.17 7.97 2.34
N LEU A 70 6.95 7.43 2.41
CA LEU A 70 5.73 8.24 2.47
C LEU A 70 5.62 9.03 3.77
N GLN A 71 5.92 8.41 4.90
CA GLN A 71 5.89 9.07 6.21
C GLN A 71 6.93 10.18 6.36
N SER A 72 8.03 10.11 5.60
CA SER A 72 9.10 11.12 5.59
C SER A 72 8.85 12.25 4.58
N ALA A 73 7.88 12.09 3.67
CA ALA A 73 7.56 13.13 2.70
C ALA A 73 6.83 14.30 3.37
N ALA A 74 7.00 15.51 2.82
CA ALA A 74 6.21 16.66 3.26
C ALA A 74 4.72 16.37 2.97
N PRO A 75 3.80 16.52 3.94
CA PRO A 75 2.38 16.19 3.72
C PRO A 75 1.78 16.87 2.50
N ASP A 76 2.09 18.15 2.30
CA ASP A 76 1.57 18.95 1.19
C ASP A 76 2.10 18.49 -0.19
N SER A 77 3.25 17.80 -0.22
CA SER A 77 3.78 17.23 -1.46
C SER A 77 3.02 15.99 -1.94
N LEU A 78 2.12 15.45 -1.11
CA LEU A 78 1.30 14.27 -1.42
C LEU A 78 -0.14 14.63 -1.83
N LEU A 79 -0.47 15.93 -1.87
CA LEU A 79 -1.79 16.44 -2.22
C LEU A 79 -1.88 16.82 -3.69
N ASP A 80 -3.10 16.89 -4.20
CA ASP A 80 -3.38 17.46 -5.53
C ASP A 80 -3.07 18.96 -5.60
N ASP A 81 -3.22 19.55 -6.79
CA ASP A 81 -2.93 20.98 -7.00
C ASP A 81 -3.86 21.91 -6.20
N ALA A 82 -5.06 21.45 -5.84
CA ALA A 82 -5.99 22.21 -5.00
C ALA A 82 -5.63 22.12 -3.50
N GLY A 83 -4.85 21.11 -3.10
CA GLY A 83 -4.57 20.81 -1.70
C GLY A 83 -5.76 20.18 -0.97
N GLU A 84 -6.78 19.73 -1.70
CA GLU A 84 -8.06 19.27 -1.13
C GLU A 84 -8.18 17.74 -1.11
N ASN A 85 -7.41 17.02 -1.93
CA ASN A 85 -7.36 15.55 -1.93
C ASN A 85 -5.92 15.02 -2.01
N LEU A 86 -5.75 13.70 -1.82
CA LEU A 86 -4.47 13.03 -2.09
C LEU A 86 -4.24 12.98 -3.61
N ASP A 87 -2.98 13.10 -4.03
CA ASP A 87 -2.58 12.85 -5.43
C ASP A 87 -1.90 11.47 -5.52
N PRO A 88 -2.59 10.47 -6.13
CA PRO A 88 -2.03 9.13 -6.28
C PRO A 88 -0.69 9.10 -7.03
N HIS A 89 -0.49 10.00 -8.00
CA HIS A 89 0.73 10.05 -8.80
C HIS A 89 1.90 10.61 -8.00
N ARG A 90 1.68 11.65 -7.17
CA ARG A 90 2.72 12.16 -6.26
C ARG A 90 3.09 11.14 -5.18
N ILE A 91 2.10 10.45 -4.64
CA ILE A 91 2.32 9.37 -3.67
C ILE A 91 3.10 8.21 -4.30
N TRP A 92 2.75 7.80 -5.52
CA TRP A 92 3.50 6.80 -6.27
C TRP A 92 4.96 7.22 -6.48
N ALA A 93 5.18 8.45 -6.91
CA ALA A 93 6.53 9.01 -7.10
C ALA A 93 7.34 9.03 -5.80
N ALA A 94 6.73 9.40 -4.68
CA ALA A 94 7.37 9.40 -3.37
C ALA A 94 7.76 7.98 -2.91
N MET A 95 6.89 6.97 -3.12
CA MET A 95 7.23 5.56 -2.82
C MET A 95 8.39 5.05 -3.69
N MET A 96 8.39 5.42 -4.97
CA MET A 96 9.35 4.90 -5.96
C MET A 96 10.68 5.67 -6.00
N ALA A 97 10.82 6.73 -5.21
CA ALA A 97 12.08 7.47 -5.08
C ALA A 97 13.22 6.52 -4.68
N ASN A 98 14.36 6.63 -5.38
CA ASN A 98 15.55 5.79 -5.21
C ASN A 98 15.36 4.28 -5.47
N GLU A 99 14.32 3.87 -6.21
CA GLU A 99 14.24 2.52 -6.78
C GLU A 99 15.00 2.44 -8.11
N LYS A 100 15.97 1.52 -8.21
CA LYS A 100 16.64 1.24 -9.50
C LYS A 100 15.65 0.63 -10.52
N PRO A 101 15.89 0.80 -11.83
CA PRO A 101 15.10 0.15 -12.87
C PRO A 101 15.28 -1.39 -12.88
N GLY A 102 14.34 -2.12 -13.49
CA GLY A 102 14.33 -3.59 -13.58
C GLY A 102 13.87 -4.29 -12.29
N GLY A 103 13.83 -5.63 -12.23
CA GLY A 103 13.45 -6.35 -11.00
C GLY A 103 12.01 -6.09 -10.54
N HIS A 104 11.05 -6.20 -11.46
CA HIS A 104 9.63 -5.97 -11.21
C HIS A 104 8.97 -7.24 -10.64
N GLY A 105 9.11 -7.44 -9.32
CA GLY A 105 8.56 -8.60 -8.61
C GLY A 105 7.87 -8.20 -7.30
N GLU A 106 8.53 -8.42 -6.18
CA GLU A 106 7.94 -8.31 -4.83
C GLU A 106 7.59 -6.85 -4.50
N ARG A 107 8.45 -5.91 -4.91
CA ARG A 107 8.21 -4.48 -4.71
C ARG A 107 6.99 -3.94 -5.46
N SER A 108 6.65 -4.51 -6.63
CA SER A 108 5.42 -4.13 -7.35
C SER A 108 4.18 -4.52 -6.56
N VAL A 109 4.22 -5.63 -5.82
CA VAL A 109 3.13 -6.04 -4.93
C VAL A 109 3.02 -5.06 -3.76
N ALA A 110 4.15 -4.68 -3.16
CA ALA A 110 4.20 -3.71 -2.06
C ALA A 110 3.61 -2.35 -2.47
N VAL A 111 4.09 -1.79 -3.59
CA VAL A 111 3.62 -0.49 -4.06
C VAL A 111 2.15 -0.56 -4.48
N GLY A 112 1.75 -1.64 -5.16
CA GLY A 112 0.37 -1.84 -5.60
C GLY A 112 -0.64 -1.91 -4.47
N VAL A 113 -0.29 -2.49 -3.32
CA VAL A 113 -1.23 -2.56 -2.18
C VAL A 113 -1.45 -1.20 -1.52
N VAL A 114 -0.41 -0.35 -1.47
CA VAL A 114 -0.56 1.03 -0.98
C VAL A 114 -1.33 1.87 -1.99
N ASP A 115 -1.02 1.72 -3.29
CA ASP A 115 -1.73 2.41 -4.38
C ASP A 115 -3.23 2.11 -4.36
N MET A 116 -3.63 0.84 -4.18
CA MET A 116 -5.04 0.45 -4.01
C MET A 116 -5.70 1.21 -2.85
N ALA A 117 -5.04 1.26 -1.69
CA ALA A 117 -5.55 1.97 -0.51
C ALA A 117 -5.66 3.48 -0.73
N VAL A 118 -4.75 4.06 -1.51
CA VAL A 118 -4.80 5.49 -1.85
C VAL A 118 -5.99 5.76 -2.77
N TRP A 119 -6.18 4.96 -3.81
CA TRP A 119 -7.28 5.12 -4.78
C TRP A 119 -8.66 4.85 -4.21
N GLU A 120 -8.81 3.92 -3.26
CA GLU A 120 -10.13 3.72 -2.60
C GLU A 120 -10.60 5.00 -1.90
N ARG A 121 -9.66 5.80 -1.40
CA ARG A 121 -9.94 7.01 -0.64
C ARG A 121 -10.12 8.26 -1.53
N VAL A 122 -9.44 8.33 -2.67
CA VAL A 122 -9.40 9.52 -3.55
C VAL A 122 -10.76 9.74 -4.20
#